data_AF-A0A661KMH3-F1
#
_entry.id   AF-A0A661KMH3-F1
#
_cell.length_a   1.000
_cell.length_b   1.000
_cell.length_c   1.000
_cell.angle_alpha   90.00
_cell.angle_beta   90.00
_cell.angle_gamma   90.00
#
_symmetry.space_group_name_H-M   'P 1'
#
loop_
_entity.id
_entity.type
_entity.pdbx_description
1 polymer ?
#
loop_
_entity_poly.entity_id
_entity_poly.type
_entity_poly.pdbx_seq_one_letter_code
_entity_poly.pdbx_strand_id
1 'polypeptide(L)'
;MSEVLFKRPFIRFVLSVLCFSYLILPCWALELLSGSKKNTPIIINSDRLEIDDELKRITFTGNVVATQGELKIKCKKMVVYYIASSNKKTGVNSKINKIVCTG
;
A
#
# COMPACT_ATOMS: atom_id res chain seq x y z
N MET A 1 22.12 16.16 67.30
CA MET A 1 23.15 16.41 66.29
C MET A 1 22.49 17.12 65.11
N SER A 2 22.61 18.46 65.11
CA SER A 2 22.62 19.40 63.97
C SER A 2 21.68 19.21 62.75
N GLU A 3 20.58 19.98 62.75
CA GLU A 3 20.22 21.05 61.78
C GLU A 3 20.65 20.93 60.30
N VAL A 4 19.68 20.65 59.41
CA VAL A 4 19.45 21.27 58.06
C VAL A 4 18.12 20.72 57.54
N LEU A 5 16.94 21.34 57.73
CA LEU A 5 16.49 22.69 57.37
C LEU A 5 16.60 22.99 55.85
N PHE A 6 15.43 22.86 55.19
CA PHE A 6 15.00 23.62 54.01
C PHE A 6 15.28 23.09 52.58
N LYS A 7 14.19 23.08 51.77
CA LYS A 7 14.04 22.87 50.30
C LYS A 7 14.36 21.48 49.76
N ARG A 8 13.38 20.79 49.13
CA ARG A 8 13.46 20.22 47.74
C ARG A 8 12.08 19.84 47.12
N PRO A 9 11.22 20.81 46.72
CA PRO A 9 10.21 20.55 45.66
C PRO A 9 10.87 20.28 44.28
N PHE A 10 12.17 20.59 44.17
CA PHE A 10 12.99 20.45 42.97
C PHE A 10 13.19 18.98 42.54
N ILE A 11 13.27 18.03 43.46
CA ILE A 11 13.50 16.61 43.13
C ILE A 11 12.27 15.97 42.47
N ARG A 12 11.05 16.31 42.91
CA ARG A 12 9.81 15.88 42.23
C ARG A 12 9.64 16.55 40.86
N PHE A 13 10.10 17.79 40.70
CA PHE A 13 10.09 18.49 39.41
C PHE A 13 11.07 17.87 38.40
N VAL A 14 12.28 17.53 38.84
CA VAL A 14 13.32 16.93 37.98
C VAL A 14 12.91 15.54 37.47
N LEU A 15 12.21 14.73 38.29
CA LEU A 15 11.72 13.41 37.88
C LEU A 15 10.50 13.49 36.92
N SER A 16 9.67 14.53 37.01
CA SER A 16 8.53 14.76 36.12
C SER A 16 8.96 15.27 34.73
N VAL A 17 9.96 16.15 34.68
CA VAL A 17 10.50 16.72 33.42
C VAL A 17 11.26 15.66 32.60
N LEU A 18 11.90 14.68 33.25
CA LEU A 18 12.55 13.53 32.62
C LEU A 18 11.57 12.56 31.95
N CYS A 19 10.30 12.57 32.37
CA CYS A 19 9.22 11.78 31.77
C CYS A 19 8.56 12.53 30.60
N PHE A 20 8.48 13.85 30.68
CA PHE A 20 7.94 14.70 29.59
C PHE A 20 8.93 14.85 28.41
N SER A 21 10.24 14.78 28.66
CA SER A 21 11.25 14.86 27.59
C SER A 21 11.33 13.60 26.72
N TYR A 22 10.87 12.46 27.22
CA TYR A 22 10.79 11.20 26.47
C TYR A 22 9.50 11.07 25.64
N LEU A 23 8.57 12.03 25.77
CA LEU A 23 7.31 12.07 25.02
C LEU A 23 7.38 12.93 23.75
N ILE A 24 8.51 13.57 23.49
CA ILE A 24 8.77 14.34 22.27
C ILE A 24 9.86 13.62 21.48
N LEU A 25 9.57 12.38 21.08
CA LEU A 25 10.03 11.94 19.76
C LEU A 25 9.33 12.87 18.77
N PRO A 26 10.03 13.75 18.04
CA PRO A 26 9.38 14.43 16.94
C PRO A 26 9.05 13.35 15.92
N CYS A 27 7.79 12.92 15.91
CA CYS A 27 7.17 12.03 14.94
C CYS A 27 7.08 12.69 13.54
N TRP A 28 7.98 13.64 13.25
CA TRP A 28 7.98 14.48 12.06
C TRP A 28 9.04 14.05 11.05
N ALA A 29 9.72 12.93 11.28
CA ALA A 29 10.55 12.29 10.25
C ALA A 29 9.83 11.17 9.49
N LEU A 30 8.51 10.99 9.70
CA LEU A 30 7.72 9.91 9.06
C LEU A 30 6.81 10.39 7.94
N GLU A 31 7.21 11.40 7.18
CA GLU A 31 6.43 11.90 6.04
C GLU A 31 7.12 11.62 4.71
N LEU A 32 7.59 10.38 4.50
CA LEU A 32 8.05 9.90 3.17
C LEU A 32 7.54 8.50 2.79
N LEU A 33 6.50 8.00 3.47
CA LEU A 33 5.90 6.69 3.17
C LEU A 33 4.41 6.78 2.83
N SER A 34 3.97 7.83 2.14
CA SER A 34 2.62 7.89 1.55
C SER A 34 2.68 7.54 0.06
N GLY A 35 3.32 6.42 -0.28
CA GLY A 35 3.31 5.83 -1.61
C GLY A 35 2.10 4.93 -1.85
N SER A 36 0.88 5.41 -1.59
CA SER A 36 -0.34 4.56 -1.61
C SER A 36 -1.29 4.93 -2.74
N LYS A 37 -0.80 4.98 -3.99
CA LYS A 37 -1.63 5.06 -5.21
C LYS A 37 -1.86 3.66 -5.82
N LYS A 38 -2.19 2.66 -4.98
CA LYS A 38 -2.39 1.25 -5.39
C LYS A 38 -3.75 0.66 -5.01
N ASN A 39 -4.67 1.47 -4.46
CA ASN A 39 -5.92 0.95 -3.88
C ASN A 39 -7.14 1.06 -4.80
N THR A 40 -7.00 1.61 -6.00
CA THR A 40 -8.12 1.70 -6.93
C THR A 40 -8.21 0.45 -7.80
N PRO A 41 -9.43 -0.13 -7.96
CA PRO A 41 -9.64 -1.30 -8.80
C PRO A 41 -9.33 -0.96 -10.27
N ILE A 42 -8.84 -1.96 -11.00
CA ILE A 42 -8.60 -1.87 -12.44
C ILE A 42 -9.85 -2.39 -13.16
N ILE A 43 -10.48 -1.53 -13.96
CA ILE A 43 -11.63 -1.87 -14.79
C ILE A 43 -11.17 -1.96 -16.23
N ILE A 44 -11.40 -3.08 -16.91
CA ILE A 44 -11.03 -3.31 -18.30
C ILE A 44 -12.32 -3.50 -19.12
N ASN A 45 -12.53 -2.64 -20.13
CA ASN A 45 -13.61 -2.78 -21.10
C ASN A 45 -13.03 -3.17 -22.46
N SER A 46 -13.65 -4.11 -23.17
CA SER A 46 -13.17 -4.65 -24.45
C SER A 46 -14.30 -5.34 -25.22
N ASP A 47 -14.14 -5.47 -26.54
CA ASP A 47 -15.12 -6.13 -27.41
C ASP A 47 -15.12 -7.67 -27.23
N ARG A 48 -13.94 -8.27 -27.01
CA ARG A 48 -13.78 -9.73 -26.84
C ARG A 48 -12.78 -10.06 -25.74
N LEU A 49 -13.11 -11.09 -24.96
CA LEU A 49 -12.30 -11.65 -23.87
C LEU A 49 -12.08 -13.15 -24.11
N GLU A 50 -10.84 -13.60 -23.96
CA GLU A 50 -10.41 -14.99 -24.07
C GLU A 50 -9.59 -15.38 -22.84
N ILE A 51 -9.90 -16.52 -22.23
CA ILE A 51 -9.25 -17.02 -21.00
C ILE A 51 -8.51 -18.31 -21.34
N ASP A 52 -7.19 -18.29 -21.14
CA ASP A 52 -6.34 -19.47 -21.24
C ASP A 52 -5.88 -19.86 -19.83
N ASP A 53 -6.57 -20.80 -19.19
CA ASP A 53 -6.15 -21.25 -17.85
C ASP A 53 -4.90 -22.14 -17.87
N GLU A 54 -4.62 -22.84 -18.99
CA GLU A 54 -3.37 -23.60 -19.16
C GLU A 54 -2.15 -22.67 -19.16
N LEU A 55 -2.25 -21.54 -19.88
CA LEU A 55 -1.18 -20.54 -19.99
C LEU A 55 -1.27 -19.45 -18.91
N LYS A 56 -2.26 -19.55 -18.02
CA LYS A 56 -2.56 -18.59 -16.94
C LYS A 56 -2.58 -17.14 -17.41
N ARG A 57 -3.29 -16.90 -18.52
CA ARG A 57 -3.41 -15.56 -19.11
C ARG A 57 -4.83 -15.25 -19.58
N ILE A 58 -5.17 -13.98 -19.59
CA ILE A 58 -6.43 -13.46 -20.12
C ILE A 58 -6.10 -12.47 -21.23
N THR A 59 -6.68 -12.68 -22.40
CA THR A 59 -6.48 -11.84 -23.58
C THR A 59 -7.75 -11.05 -23.87
N PHE A 60 -7.64 -9.73 -23.86
CA PHE A 60 -8.69 -8.79 -24.24
C PHE A 60 -8.36 -8.22 -25.61
N THR A 61 -9.34 -8.14 -26.50
CA THR A 61 -9.17 -7.63 -27.88
C THR A 61 -10.35 -6.77 -28.30
N GLY A 62 -10.07 -5.78 -29.14
CA GLY A 62 -11.07 -4.83 -29.64
C GLY A 62 -11.35 -3.72 -28.63
N ASN A 63 -11.10 -2.48 -29.06
CA ASN A 63 -11.34 -1.23 -28.32
C ASN A 63 -11.05 -1.33 -26.80
N VAL A 64 -9.87 -1.83 -26.43
CA VAL A 64 -9.57 -2.12 -25.03
C VAL A 64 -9.29 -0.83 -24.27
N VAL A 65 -10.03 -0.59 -23.19
CA VAL A 65 -9.85 0.56 -22.30
C VAL A 65 -9.72 0.08 -20.86
N ALA A 66 -8.54 0.25 -20.27
CA ALA A 66 -8.29 -0.03 -18.86
C ALA A 66 -8.29 1.27 -18.05
N THR A 67 -9.04 1.32 -16.95
CA THR A 67 -9.16 2.48 -16.07
C THR A 67 -8.76 2.10 -14.65
N GLN A 68 -7.84 2.88 -14.05
CA GLN A 68 -7.43 2.74 -12.65
C GLN A 68 -7.45 4.12 -11.99
N GLY A 69 -8.51 4.42 -11.23
CA GLY A 69 -8.76 5.77 -10.72
C GLY A 69 -8.86 6.76 -11.89
N GLU A 70 -7.95 7.71 -11.96
CA GLU A 70 -7.88 8.73 -13.02
C GLU A 70 -7.09 8.27 -14.26
N LEU A 71 -6.30 7.20 -14.15
CA LEU A 71 -5.45 6.71 -15.22
C LEU A 71 -6.27 5.89 -16.21
N LYS A 72 -6.19 6.22 -17.52
CA LYS A 72 -6.85 5.49 -18.61
C LYS A 72 -5.83 5.04 -19.65
N ILE A 73 -5.77 3.74 -19.90
CA ILE A 73 -4.91 3.11 -20.92
C ILE A 73 -5.83 2.61 -22.04
N LYS A 74 -5.49 2.94 -23.28
CA LYS A 74 -6.20 2.45 -24.48
C LYS A 74 -5.26 1.62 -25.33
N CYS A 75 -5.72 0.48 -25.81
CA CYS A 75 -4.95 -0.40 -26.70
C CYS A 75 -5.88 -1.26 -27.56
N LYS A 76 -5.34 -1.87 -28.62
CA LYS A 76 -6.12 -2.79 -29.47
C LYS A 76 -6.23 -4.18 -28.85
N LYS A 77 -5.19 -4.59 -28.12
CA LYS A 77 -5.09 -5.88 -27.43
C LYS A 77 -4.39 -5.71 -26.09
N MET A 78 -4.91 -6.35 -25.04
CA MET A 78 -4.32 -6.40 -23.71
C MET A 78 -4.22 -7.86 -23.25
N VAL A 79 -3.05 -8.26 -22.75
CA VAL A 79 -2.81 -9.60 -22.21
C VAL A 79 -2.40 -9.49 -20.75
N VAL A 80 -3.17 -10.12 -19.87
CA VAL A 80 -2.95 -10.15 -18.42
C VAL A 80 -2.48 -11.54 -18.03
N TYR A 81 -1.26 -11.64 -17.52
CA TYR A 81 -0.68 -12.89 -17.01
C TYR A 81 -0.87 -12.94 -15.50
N TYR A 82 -1.46 -14.01 -14.98
CA TYR A 82 -1.63 -14.23 -13.53
C TYR A 82 -0.87 -15.48 -13.09
N ILE A 83 -0.42 -15.50 -11.84
CA ILE A 83 0.11 -16.71 -11.20
C ILE A 83 -0.97 -17.23 -10.26
N ALA A 84 -1.42 -18.47 -10.49
CA ALA A 84 -2.31 -19.16 -9.57
C ALA A 84 -1.51 -19.56 -8.33
N SER A 85 -1.57 -18.75 -7.28
CA SER A 85 -1.02 -19.15 -5.99
C SER A 85 -1.97 -20.17 -5.36
N SER A 86 -1.50 -21.41 -5.20
CA SER A 86 -2.16 -22.52 -4.51
C SER A 86 -2.25 -22.30 -3.00
N ASN A 87 -2.68 -21.12 -2.55
CA ASN A 87 -3.02 -20.89 -1.16
C ASN A 87 -4.51 -20.63 -1.07
N LYS A 88 -5.24 -21.73 -0.89
CA LYS A 88 -6.69 -21.77 -0.67
C LYS A 88 -6.96 -21.23 0.75
N LYS A 89 -6.73 -19.93 0.96
CA LYS A 89 -7.18 -19.17 2.13
C LYS A 89 -7.81 -17.89 1.62
N THR A 90 -9.14 -17.92 1.61
CA THR A 90 -10.10 -16.81 1.59
C THR A 90 -9.52 -15.45 1.18
N GLY A 91 -9.57 -15.16 -0.11
CA GLY A 91 -9.15 -13.88 -0.69
C GLY A 91 -8.36 -14.13 -1.97
N VAL A 92 -8.96 -13.83 -3.12
CA VAL A 92 -8.33 -13.93 -4.44
C VAL A 92 -7.15 -12.98 -4.50
N ASN A 93 -5.98 -13.46 -4.04
CA ASN A 93 -4.69 -12.81 -4.22
C ASN A 93 -3.96 -13.51 -5.37
N SER A 94 -4.63 -13.64 -6.52
CA SER A 94 -3.97 -14.04 -7.76
C SER A 94 -3.00 -12.92 -8.12
N LYS A 95 -1.71 -13.14 -7.86
CA LYS A 95 -0.67 -12.15 -8.12
C LYS A 95 -0.59 -11.94 -9.63
N ILE A 96 -0.82 -10.71 -10.09
CA ILE A 96 -0.66 -10.36 -11.50
C ILE A 96 0.83 -10.34 -11.79
N ASN A 97 1.27 -11.14 -12.77
CA ASN A 97 2.68 -11.22 -13.15
C ASN A 97 3.07 -10.09 -14.10
N LYS A 98 2.26 -9.87 -15.15
CA LYS A 98 2.53 -8.87 -16.18
C LYS A 98 1.25 -8.49 -16.92
N ILE A 99 1.15 -7.22 -17.31
CA ILE A 99 0.13 -6.73 -18.24
C ILE A 99 0.86 -6.22 -19.49
N VAL A 100 0.51 -6.74 -20.66
CA VAL A 100 1.09 -6.35 -21.94
C VAL A 100 0.01 -5.72 -22.80
N CYS A 101 0.23 -4.47 -23.21
CA CYS A 101 -0.64 -3.78 -24.15
C CYS A 101 0.02 -3.78 -25.53
N THR A 102 -0.73 -4.11 -26.56
CA THR A 102 -0.28 -4.00 -27.95
C THR A 102 -1.33 -3.26 -28.78
N GLY A 103 -0.87 -2.43 -29.71
CA GLY A 103 -1.70 -1.78 -30.72
C GLY A 103 -1.61 -0.27 -30.79
#